data_AF-A0A6J4M2I6-F1
#
_entry.id   AF-A0A6J4M2I6-F1
#
_cell.length_a   1.000
_cell.length_b   1.000
_cell.length_c   1.000
_cell.angle_alpha   90.00
_cell.angle_beta   90.00
_cell.angle_gamma   90.00
#
_symmetry.space_group_name_H-M   'P 1'
#
loop_
_entity.id
_entity.type
_entity.pdbx_description
1 polymer ?
#
loop_
_entity_poly.entity_id
_entity_poly.type
_entity_poly.pdbx_seq_one_letter_code
_entity_poly.pdbx_strand_id
1 'polypeptide(L)'
;MAGTDAQAAAAWHEPVGELLSRGVDERGAPVSVRRVRPGVAELSWTSSPPDGGAPASPGVRAAVEQAFAGGLVRVESRVPVTELDRVRTAARAGLRREGVLRGGADSHDTLLLARLAGDPAPDTRDGFMAMLNAGLPTKRVISHGLLRDPAGRVLLCELTYKPEWDLPGGVVEPGESPREGVRREVREEIGLDVESPRLVTVNWLPSWRSWDDACVFVFDLGVHDPTVTDRLTLQPTEIAAVHWCDVAEVARHAAAATARLLAYLAELPAGSPYLEGGADVTGP
;
A
#
# COMPACT_ATOMS: atom_id res chain seq x y z
N MET A 1 35.10 -39.71 25.74
CA MET A 1 34.03 -38.82 25.24
C MET A 1 34.64 -37.44 24.98
N ALA A 2 35.26 -37.25 23.81
CA ALA A 2 35.86 -35.97 23.43
C ALA A 2 35.77 -35.82 21.90
N GLY A 3 34.55 -35.66 21.37
CA GLY A 3 34.33 -35.72 19.92
C GLY A 3 33.07 -35.04 19.40
N THR A 4 32.49 -34.06 20.11
CA THR A 4 31.24 -33.40 19.67
C THR A 4 31.24 -31.87 19.72
N ASP A 5 32.17 -31.21 20.43
CA ASP A 5 32.15 -29.74 20.54
C ASP A 5 32.83 -28.99 19.38
N ALA A 6 33.68 -29.65 18.59
CA ALA A 6 34.39 -29.00 17.49
C ALA A 6 33.51 -28.72 16.26
N GLN A 7 32.40 -29.46 16.08
CA GLN A 7 31.50 -29.28 14.94
C GLN A 7 30.40 -28.22 15.18
N ALA A 8 30.06 -27.93 16.45
CA ALA A 8 29.07 -26.89 16.78
C ALA A 8 29.66 -25.47 16.71
N ALA A 9 30.97 -25.31 16.92
CA ALA A 9 31.66 -24.02 16.86
C ALA A 9 31.93 -23.53 15.41
N ALA A 10 31.86 -24.41 14.40
CA ALA A 10 32.11 -24.05 13.00
C ALA A 10 30.93 -23.36 12.30
N ALA A 11 29.73 -23.34 12.92
CA ALA A 11 28.51 -22.81 12.31
C ALA A 11 28.33 -21.28 12.45
N TRP A 12 29.20 -20.58 13.18
CA TRP A 12 28.96 -19.18 13.61
C TRP A 12 29.85 -18.13 12.95
N HIS A 13 30.72 -18.51 12.02
CA HIS A 13 31.58 -17.58 11.31
C HIS A 13 31.47 -17.75 9.80
N GLU A 14 30.27 -17.52 9.24
CA GLU A 14 30.21 -17.15 7.83
C GLU A 14 30.76 -15.72 7.68
N PRO A 15 31.81 -15.49 6.89
CA PRO A 15 32.43 -14.17 6.81
C PRO A 15 31.50 -13.18 6.12
N VAL A 16 31.09 -12.15 6.87
CA VAL A 16 30.36 -10.99 6.34
C VAL A 16 31.29 -10.22 5.40
N GLY A 17 30.80 -9.90 4.20
CA GLY A 17 31.56 -9.23 3.17
C GLY A 17 32.29 -10.16 2.20
N GLU A 18 32.16 -11.48 2.33
CA GLU A 18 32.74 -12.45 1.40
C GLU A 18 32.13 -12.35 -0.01
N LEU A 19 32.97 -12.24 -1.04
CA LEU A 19 32.53 -12.32 -2.44
C LEU A 19 32.24 -13.77 -2.79
N LEU A 20 30.98 -14.10 -3.06
CA LEU A 20 30.52 -15.46 -3.36
C LEU A 20 30.63 -15.81 -4.84
N SER A 21 30.30 -14.85 -5.71
CA SER A 21 30.42 -15.02 -7.16
C SER A 21 30.70 -13.71 -7.87
N ARG A 22 31.38 -13.81 -9.01
CA ARG A 22 31.60 -12.72 -9.95
C ARG A 22 31.36 -13.24 -11.36
N GLY A 23 30.56 -12.52 -12.12
CA GLY A 23 30.24 -12.83 -13.50
C GLY A 23 30.11 -11.56 -14.32
N VAL A 24 29.60 -11.73 -15.53
CA VAL A 24 29.19 -10.63 -16.40
C VAL A 24 27.75 -10.85 -16.84
N ASP A 25 27.04 -9.76 -17.10
CA ASP A 25 25.76 -9.84 -17.79
C ASP A 25 25.96 -9.98 -19.31
N GLU A 26 24.86 -10.08 -20.05
CA GLU A 26 24.85 -10.14 -21.51
C GLU A 26 25.47 -8.92 -22.21
N ARG A 27 25.75 -7.83 -21.48
CA ARG A 27 26.41 -6.62 -21.98
C ARG A 27 27.89 -6.55 -21.57
N GLY A 28 28.40 -7.59 -20.91
CA GLY A 28 29.77 -7.63 -20.40
C GLY A 28 29.97 -6.80 -19.12
N ALA A 29 28.91 -6.27 -18.52
CA ALA A 29 29.00 -5.50 -17.28
C ALA A 29 29.15 -6.44 -16.08
N PRO A 30 29.95 -6.06 -15.06
CA PRO A 30 30.18 -6.91 -13.90
C PRO A 30 28.89 -7.14 -13.10
N VAL A 31 28.68 -8.40 -12.73
CA VAL A 31 27.67 -8.83 -11.75
C VAL A 31 28.40 -9.50 -10.59
N SER A 32 28.06 -9.13 -9.36
CA SER A 32 28.69 -9.71 -8.16
C SER A 32 27.66 -10.01 -7.08
N VAL A 33 27.88 -11.12 -6.38
CA VAL A 33 27.09 -11.51 -5.21
C VAL A 33 28.02 -11.57 -4.01
N ARG A 34 27.71 -10.82 -2.96
CA ARG A 34 28.50 -10.73 -1.73
C ARG A 34 27.66 -11.13 -0.53
N ARG A 35 28.14 -12.04 0.31
CA ARG A 35 27.47 -12.38 1.58
C ARG A 35 27.48 -11.15 2.48
N VAL A 36 26.31 -10.75 3.00
CA VAL A 36 26.17 -9.61 3.93
C VAL A 36 25.79 -10.04 5.34
N ARG A 37 25.18 -11.21 5.49
CA ARG A 37 24.91 -11.89 6.76
C ARG A 37 24.62 -13.38 6.49
N PRO A 38 24.57 -14.25 7.52
CA PRO A 38 24.29 -15.66 7.31
C PRO A 38 23.02 -15.88 6.48
N GLY A 39 23.14 -16.67 5.41
CA GLY A 39 22.05 -16.97 4.48
C GLY A 39 21.59 -15.82 3.57
N VAL A 40 22.22 -14.63 3.62
CA VAL A 40 21.80 -13.47 2.82
C VAL A 40 22.97 -12.84 2.08
N ALA A 41 22.76 -12.58 0.79
CA ALA A 41 23.73 -11.90 -0.04
C ALA A 41 23.17 -10.64 -0.70
N GLU A 42 24.05 -9.67 -0.89
CA GLU A 42 23.83 -8.49 -1.71
C GLU A 42 24.29 -8.74 -3.15
N LEU A 43 23.42 -8.40 -4.09
CA LEU A 43 23.61 -8.48 -5.53
C LEU A 43 23.87 -7.06 -6.07
N SER A 44 24.94 -6.93 -6.85
CA SER A 44 25.34 -5.67 -7.50
C SER A 44 25.63 -5.87 -8.98
N TRP A 45 25.11 -4.98 -9.81
CA TRP A 45 25.37 -4.86 -11.25
C TRP A 45 25.33 -3.39 -11.66
N THR A 46 26.02 -3.05 -12.75
CA THR A 46 26.18 -1.65 -13.20
C THR A 46 25.60 -1.37 -14.58
N SER A 47 25.06 -2.37 -15.27
CA SER A 47 24.51 -2.18 -16.60
C SER A 47 23.17 -1.45 -16.60
N SER A 48 23.02 -0.59 -17.60
CA SER A 48 21.75 -0.03 -18.06
C SER A 48 21.55 -0.39 -19.54
N PRO A 49 20.30 -0.60 -20.00
CA PRO A 49 20.01 -0.78 -21.40
C PRO A 49 20.35 0.51 -22.18
N PRO A 50 20.86 0.42 -23.42
CA PRO A 50 20.88 1.55 -24.33
C PRO A 50 19.44 1.99 -24.64
N ASP A 51 19.25 3.29 -24.83
CA ASP A 51 17.96 3.98 -24.93
C ASP A 51 16.81 3.13 -25.50
N GLY A 52 15.81 2.84 -24.64
CA GLY A 52 14.58 2.13 -25.01
C GLY A 52 14.70 0.61 -25.16
N GLY A 53 15.89 0.02 -24.93
CA GLY A 53 16.12 -1.43 -25.00
C GLY A 53 15.51 -2.22 -23.84
N ALA A 54 15.28 -3.52 -24.05
CA ALA A 54 14.83 -4.40 -22.98
C ALA A 54 15.90 -4.50 -21.86
N PRO A 55 15.52 -4.37 -20.57
CA PRO A 55 16.42 -4.62 -19.45
C PRO A 55 17.13 -5.97 -19.54
N ALA A 56 18.43 -5.92 -19.28
CA ALA A 56 19.34 -7.03 -19.38
C ALA A 56 19.32 -7.87 -18.09
N SER A 57 18.64 -9.03 -18.08
CA SER A 57 18.33 -9.77 -16.85
C SER A 57 18.85 -11.20 -16.75
N PRO A 58 19.13 -11.98 -17.82
CA PRO A 58 19.72 -13.30 -17.70
C PRO A 58 20.98 -13.39 -16.84
N GLY A 59 21.95 -12.47 -16.98
CA GLY A 59 23.16 -12.50 -16.15
C GLY A 59 22.88 -12.26 -14.66
N VAL A 60 22.03 -11.26 -14.37
CA VAL A 60 21.60 -10.94 -13.00
C VAL A 60 20.78 -12.09 -12.40
N ARG A 61 19.89 -12.71 -13.18
CA ARG A 61 19.10 -13.88 -12.79
C ARG A 61 19.99 -15.08 -12.51
N ALA A 62 20.95 -15.38 -13.38
CA ALA A 62 21.87 -16.50 -13.18
C ALA A 62 22.67 -16.36 -11.88
N ALA A 63 23.10 -15.13 -11.55
CA ALA A 63 23.76 -14.86 -10.28
C ALA A 63 22.85 -15.12 -9.05
N VAL A 64 21.57 -14.75 -9.14
CA VAL A 64 20.56 -15.03 -8.11
C VAL A 64 20.31 -16.53 -7.95
N GLU A 65 20.13 -17.27 -9.06
CA GLU A 65 19.91 -18.72 -8.99
C GLU A 65 21.14 -19.47 -8.46
N GLN A 66 22.34 -19.05 -8.86
CA GLN A 66 23.58 -19.62 -8.32
C GLN A 66 23.71 -19.37 -6.81
N ALA A 67 23.31 -18.19 -6.34
CA ALA A 67 23.29 -17.84 -4.92
C ALA A 67 22.36 -18.77 -4.12
N PHE A 68 21.14 -19.02 -4.61
CA PHE A 68 20.21 -19.97 -3.98
C PHE A 68 20.68 -21.42 -4.05
N ALA A 69 21.26 -21.85 -5.18
CA ALA A 69 21.88 -23.17 -5.30
C ALA A 69 23.06 -23.35 -4.32
N GLY A 70 23.74 -22.25 -3.96
CA GLY A 70 24.76 -22.20 -2.91
C GLY A 70 24.22 -22.20 -1.47
N GLY A 71 22.91 -22.33 -1.27
CA GLY A 71 22.28 -22.44 0.05
C GLY A 71 21.86 -21.11 0.69
N LEU A 72 21.93 -19.98 -0.05
CA LEU A 72 21.39 -18.72 0.45
C LEU A 72 19.87 -18.75 0.49
N VAL A 73 19.29 -18.08 1.48
CA VAL A 73 17.83 -17.97 1.64
C VAL A 73 17.29 -16.65 1.06
N ARG A 74 18.16 -15.65 0.87
CA ARG A 74 17.79 -14.32 0.36
C ARG A 74 18.91 -13.71 -0.46
N VAL A 75 18.53 -13.12 -1.59
CA VAL A 75 19.38 -12.23 -2.38
C VAL A 75 18.71 -10.86 -2.42
N GLU A 76 19.40 -9.84 -1.94
CA GLU A 76 18.91 -8.45 -1.89
C GLU A 76 19.77 -7.52 -2.74
N SER A 77 19.24 -6.37 -3.11
CA SER A 77 19.96 -5.32 -3.79
C SER A 77 19.44 -3.95 -3.38
N ARG A 78 20.33 -2.96 -3.45
CA ARG A 78 20.11 -1.56 -3.14
C ARG A 78 20.33 -0.77 -4.42
N VAL A 79 19.27 -0.20 -4.97
CA VAL A 79 19.32 0.54 -6.24
C VAL A 79 18.73 1.94 -6.03
N PRO A 80 19.46 3.03 -6.35
CA PRO A 80 18.91 4.38 -6.27
C PRO A 80 17.58 4.51 -7.02
N VAL A 81 16.61 5.25 -6.45
CA VAL A 81 15.26 5.41 -7.04
C VAL A 81 15.31 6.04 -8.45
N THR A 82 16.40 6.76 -8.76
CA THR A 82 16.65 7.41 -10.04
C THR A 82 17.13 6.44 -11.13
N GLU A 83 17.63 5.26 -10.78
CA GLU A 83 18.18 4.27 -11.72
C GLU A 83 17.13 3.23 -12.15
N LEU A 84 16.03 3.72 -12.76
CA LEU A 84 14.85 2.91 -13.10
C LEU A 84 15.15 1.67 -13.94
N ASP A 85 16.17 1.71 -14.79
CA ASP A 85 16.52 0.56 -15.62
C ASP A 85 17.20 -0.57 -14.85
N ARG A 86 17.98 -0.24 -13.81
CA ARG A 86 18.49 -1.24 -12.88
C ARG A 86 17.34 -1.82 -12.07
N VAL A 87 16.38 -1.00 -11.62
CA VAL A 87 15.16 -1.48 -10.94
C VAL A 87 14.39 -2.46 -11.84
N ARG A 88 14.22 -2.15 -13.13
CA ARG A 88 13.55 -3.03 -14.10
C ARG A 88 14.34 -4.32 -14.34
N THR A 89 15.66 -4.24 -14.38
CA THR A 89 16.56 -5.40 -14.49
C THR A 89 16.40 -6.34 -13.28
N ALA A 90 16.42 -5.79 -12.07
CA ALA A 90 16.20 -6.54 -10.83
C ALA A 90 14.82 -7.21 -10.80
N ALA A 91 13.76 -6.47 -11.18
CA ALA A 91 12.41 -7.00 -11.26
C ALA A 91 12.32 -8.21 -12.20
N ARG A 92 12.92 -8.12 -13.39
CA ARG A 92 12.97 -9.24 -14.35
C ARG A 92 13.87 -10.41 -13.92
N ALA A 93 14.82 -10.17 -13.02
CA ALA A 93 15.59 -11.22 -12.36
C ALA A 93 14.82 -11.86 -11.18
N GLY A 94 13.62 -11.38 -10.88
CA GLY A 94 12.72 -11.90 -9.85
C GLY A 94 12.82 -11.20 -8.50
N LEU A 95 13.61 -10.12 -8.38
CA LEU A 95 13.64 -9.33 -7.15
C LEU A 95 12.41 -8.43 -7.08
N ARG A 96 11.77 -8.38 -5.91
CA ARG A 96 10.58 -7.60 -5.62
C ARG A 96 10.94 -6.38 -4.78
N ARG A 97 10.22 -5.28 -4.97
CA ARG A 97 10.37 -4.07 -4.15
C ARG A 97 9.82 -4.36 -2.75
N GLU A 98 10.61 -4.04 -1.72
CA GLU A 98 10.22 -4.22 -0.31
C GLU A 98 10.13 -2.88 0.45
N GLY A 99 10.82 -1.83 -0.02
CA GLY A 99 10.78 -0.52 0.61
C GLY A 99 11.76 0.48 0.02
N VAL A 100 11.77 1.68 0.62
CA VAL A 100 12.69 2.77 0.27
C VAL A 100 13.51 3.15 1.50
N LEU A 101 14.83 3.02 1.41
CA LEU A 101 15.78 3.59 2.35
C LEU A 101 15.96 5.08 2.02
N ARG A 102 15.43 5.97 2.86
CA ARG A 102 15.57 7.42 2.68
C ARG A 102 16.98 7.90 3.04
N GLY A 103 17.56 8.77 2.22
CA GLY A 103 18.89 9.33 2.46
C GLY A 103 20.03 8.29 2.45
N GLY A 104 20.03 7.42 1.44
CA GLY A 104 21.02 6.34 1.27
C GLY A 104 22.44 6.82 0.95
N ALA A 105 23.26 5.93 0.38
CA ALA A 105 24.72 6.08 0.26
C ALA A 105 25.23 7.39 -0.36
N ASP A 106 24.40 8.11 -1.13
CA ASP A 106 24.70 9.41 -1.74
C ASP A 106 23.63 10.49 -1.44
N SER A 107 22.96 10.42 -0.29
CA SER A 107 21.80 11.27 0.07
C SER A 107 20.57 11.11 -0.84
N HIS A 108 20.59 10.16 -1.77
CA HIS A 108 19.45 9.76 -2.58
C HIS A 108 18.69 8.59 -1.94
N ASP A 109 17.38 8.59 -2.12
CA ASP A 109 16.54 7.46 -1.72
C ASP A 109 16.90 6.21 -2.53
N THR A 110 16.94 5.06 -1.85
CA THR A 110 17.38 3.79 -2.41
C THR A 110 16.29 2.74 -2.27
N LEU A 111 15.91 2.10 -3.37
CA LEU A 111 14.99 0.96 -3.35
C LEU A 111 15.68 -0.28 -2.79
N LEU A 112 15.01 -0.92 -1.84
CA LEU A 112 15.33 -2.26 -1.38
C LEU A 112 14.57 -3.26 -2.25
N LEU A 113 15.33 -4.09 -2.94
CA LEU A 113 14.84 -5.12 -3.84
C LEU A 113 15.35 -6.47 -3.34
N ALA A 114 14.51 -7.49 -3.28
CA ALA A 114 14.97 -8.81 -2.88
C ALA A 114 14.14 -9.95 -3.46
N ARG A 115 14.76 -11.13 -3.50
CA ARG A 115 14.09 -12.40 -3.76
C ARG A 115 14.47 -13.39 -2.66
N LEU A 116 13.50 -14.20 -2.26
CA LEU A 116 13.68 -15.31 -1.33
C LEU A 116 13.85 -16.62 -2.09
N ALA A 117 14.56 -17.59 -1.52
CA ALA A 117 14.76 -18.91 -2.15
C ALA A 117 13.44 -19.66 -2.39
N GLY A 118 12.41 -19.39 -1.58
CA GLY A 118 11.07 -19.95 -1.73
C GLY A 118 10.14 -19.19 -2.68
N ASP A 119 10.59 -18.08 -3.26
CA ASP A 119 9.77 -17.32 -4.22
C ASP A 119 9.64 -18.06 -5.55
N PRO A 120 8.46 -18.04 -6.19
CA PRO A 120 8.29 -18.55 -7.54
C PRO A 120 9.32 -17.98 -8.52
N ALA A 121 9.85 -18.84 -9.39
CA ALA A 121 10.87 -18.44 -10.36
C ALA A 121 10.31 -17.40 -11.35
N PRO A 122 11.10 -16.39 -11.77
CA PRO A 122 10.62 -15.24 -12.55
C PRO A 122 10.12 -15.59 -13.96
N ASP A 123 10.45 -16.77 -14.49
CA ASP A 123 9.97 -17.30 -15.77
C ASP A 123 8.68 -18.11 -15.63
N THR A 124 8.16 -18.29 -14.41
CA THR A 124 6.85 -18.89 -14.15
C THR A 124 5.74 -17.85 -14.15
N ARG A 125 4.50 -18.30 -14.34
CA ARG A 125 3.31 -17.43 -14.24
C ARG A 125 3.23 -16.75 -12.87
N ASP A 126 3.46 -17.49 -11.79
CA ASP A 126 3.37 -16.98 -10.42
C ASP A 126 4.49 -15.98 -10.13
N GLY A 127 5.71 -16.24 -10.62
CA GLY A 127 6.82 -15.30 -10.51
C GLY A 127 6.54 -13.99 -11.25
N PHE A 128 5.98 -14.07 -12.45
CA PHE A 128 5.54 -12.89 -13.21
C PHE A 128 4.44 -12.10 -12.48
N MET A 129 3.42 -12.77 -11.95
CA MET A 129 2.34 -12.13 -11.18
C MET A 129 2.87 -11.45 -9.90
N ALA A 130 3.77 -12.11 -9.17
CA ALA A 130 4.37 -11.53 -7.97
C ALA A 130 5.28 -10.34 -8.27
N MET A 131 6.05 -10.39 -9.37
CA MET A 131 6.84 -9.26 -9.87
C MET A 131 5.94 -8.06 -10.22
N LEU A 132 4.85 -8.29 -10.95
CA LEU A 132 3.90 -7.24 -11.28
C LEU A 132 3.30 -6.63 -10.01
N ASN A 133 2.77 -7.46 -9.12
CA ASN A 133 2.14 -7.01 -7.87
C ASN A 133 3.07 -6.12 -7.03
N ALA A 134 4.35 -6.48 -6.90
CA ALA A 134 5.34 -5.68 -6.18
C ALA A 134 5.73 -4.36 -6.86
N GLY A 135 5.42 -4.20 -8.15
CA GLY A 135 5.77 -3.02 -8.94
C GLY A 135 4.61 -2.07 -9.22
N LEU A 136 3.37 -2.51 -9.07
CA LEU A 136 2.17 -1.73 -9.38
C LEU A 136 1.96 -0.60 -8.37
N PRO A 137 1.48 0.58 -8.81
CA PRO A 137 1.12 1.66 -7.89
C PRO A 137 0.00 1.24 -6.95
N THR A 138 0.16 1.50 -5.66
CA THR A 138 -0.91 1.41 -4.66
C THR A 138 -1.50 2.78 -4.40
N LYS A 139 -2.80 2.85 -4.17
CA LYS A 139 -3.50 4.06 -3.73
C LYS A 139 -3.97 3.84 -2.30
N ARG A 140 -3.92 4.89 -1.49
CA ARG A 140 -4.60 4.86 -0.20
C ARG A 140 -6.10 4.80 -0.44
N VAL A 141 -6.79 3.96 0.32
CA VAL A 141 -8.25 3.85 0.25
C VAL A 141 -8.83 4.33 1.57
N ILE A 142 -9.87 5.15 1.48
CA ILE A 142 -10.63 5.70 2.61
C ILE A 142 -12.09 5.31 2.41
N SER A 143 -12.80 4.94 3.48
CA SER A 143 -14.23 4.64 3.42
C SER A 143 -14.99 5.50 4.42
N HIS A 144 -15.95 6.28 3.93
CA HIS A 144 -16.77 7.19 4.72
C HIS A 144 -18.24 6.76 4.72
N GLY A 145 -18.90 6.98 5.86
CA GLY A 145 -20.31 6.73 6.09
C GLY A 145 -21.16 7.99 6.01
N LEU A 146 -22.14 8.00 5.13
CA LEU A 146 -23.17 9.04 5.04
C LEU A 146 -24.41 8.59 5.83
N LEU A 147 -24.56 9.13 7.04
CA LEU A 147 -25.81 9.05 7.80
C LEU A 147 -26.62 10.30 7.56
N ARG A 148 -27.92 10.14 7.34
CA ARG A 148 -28.87 11.25 7.18
C ARG A 148 -29.94 11.20 8.26
N ASP A 149 -30.57 12.34 8.53
CA ASP A 149 -31.81 12.38 9.30
C ASP A 149 -33.02 12.66 8.38
N PRO A 150 -34.27 12.61 8.88
CA PRO A 150 -35.46 12.88 8.06
C PRO A 150 -35.53 14.31 7.50
N ALA A 151 -34.76 15.24 8.07
CA ALA A 151 -34.63 16.61 7.57
C ALA A 151 -33.55 16.75 6.48
N GLY A 152 -32.85 15.66 6.14
CA GLY A 152 -31.78 15.65 5.14
C GLY A 152 -30.43 16.17 5.66
N ARG A 153 -30.29 16.42 6.97
CA ARG A 153 -29.00 16.76 7.59
C ARG A 153 -28.09 15.55 7.60
N VAL A 154 -26.79 15.79 7.57
CA VAL A 154 -25.75 14.74 7.58
C VAL A 154 -25.06 14.70 8.93
N LEU A 155 -24.73 13.51 9.42
CA LEU A 155 -23.95 13.37 10.65
C LEU A 155 -22.46 13.60 10.36
N LEU A 156 -21.87 14.62 10.98
CA LEU A 156 -20.43 14.85 10.98
C LEU A 156 -19.83 14.58 12.36
N CYS A 157 -18.60 14.08 12.38
CA CYS A 157 -17.79 13.90 13.57
C CYS A 157 -16.83 15.09 13.74
N GLU A 158 -16.84 15.68 14.93
CA GLU A 158 -15.83 16.63 15.37
C GLU A 158 -14.62 15.86 15.87
N LEU A 159 -13.46 16.10 15.25
CA LEU A 159 -12.25 15.31 15.46
C LEU A 159 -11.32 15.98 16.47
N THR A 160 -10.61 15.17 17.25
CA THR A 160 -9.69 15.66 18.30
C THR A 160 -8.36 16.20 17.75
N TYR A 161 -7.98 15.80 16.52
CA TYR A 161 -6.65 16.02 15.94
C TYR A 161 -6.61 17.01 14.78
N LYS A 162 -7.76 17.46 14.27
CA LYS A 162 -7.84 18.52 13.24
C LYS A 162 -9.10 19.37 13.46
N PRO A 163 -9.09 20.65 13.06
CA PRO A 163 -10.24 21.54 13.27
C PRO A 163 -11.43 21.20 12.37
N GLU A 164 -11.19 20.59 11.21
CA GLU A 164 -12.27 20.23 10.29
C GLU A 164 -13.03 18.99 10.76
N TRP A 165 -14.36 19.07 10.69
CA TRP A 165 -15.23 17.93 10.90
C TRP A 165 -15.28 17.04 9.65
N ASP A 166 -15.55 15.75 9.81
CA ASP A 166 -15.60 14.80 8.70
C ASP A 166 -16.74 13.79 8.85
N LEU A 167 -17.03 13.04 7.79
CA LEU A 167 -17.92 11.88 7.89
C LEU A 167 -17.27 10.81 8.78
N PRO A 168 -18.04 10.02 9.56
CA PRO A 168 -17.48 8.85 10.23
C PRO A 168 -16.89 7.89 9.21
N GLY A 169 -15.74 7.32 9.51
CA GLY A 169 -14.97 6.51 8.58
C GLY A 169 -13.48 6.82 8.60
N GLY A 170 -12.72 5.99 7.89
CA GLY A 170 -11.27 6.02 7.98
C GLY A 170 -10.57 5.28 6.86
N VAL A 171 -9.28 5.02 7.09
CA VAL A 171 -8.42 4.34 6.13
C VAL A 171 -8.76 2.84 6.12
N VAL A 172 -8.94 2.28 4.93
CA VAL A 172 -9.17 0.84 4.77
C VAL A 172 -7.87 0.08 5.03
N GLU A 173 -7.94 -0.97 5.84
CA GLU A 173 -6.76 -1.76 6.20
C GLU A 173 -6.24 -2.63 5.03
N PRO A 174 -4.95 -3.03 5.04
CA PRO A 174 -4.42 -3.95 4.04
C PRO A 174 -5.21 -5.27 3.96
N GLY A 175 -5.78 -5.56 2.79
CA GLY A 175 -6.60 -6.77 2.57
C GLY A 175 -8.06 -6.63 3.01
N GLU A 176 -8.45 -5.49 3.59
CA GLU A 176 -9.83 -5.17 3.94
C GLU A 176 -10.58 -4.61 2.71
N SER A 177 -11.87 -4.95 2.59
CA SER A 177 -12.71 -4.34 1.54
C SER A 177 -13.25 -2.97 2.02
N PRO A 178 -13.46 -1.98 1.15
CA PRO A 178 -13.98 -0.67 1.56
C PRO A 178 -15.31 -0.74 2.34
N ARG A 179 -16.17 -1.69 1.99
CA ARG A 179 -17.45 -1.93 2.67
C ARG A 179 -17.28 -2.46 4.10
N GLU A 180 -16.30 -3.33 4.33
CA GLU A 180 -15.99 -3.79 5.70
C GLU A 180 -15.25 -2.70 6.48
N GLY A 181 -14.39 -1.92 5.82
CA GLY A 181 -13.73 -0.76 6.41
C GLY A 181 -14.72 0.26 6.97
N VAL A 182 -15.71 0.71 6.20
CA VAL A 182 -16.73 1.64 6.75
C VAL A 182 -17.53 1.04 7.91
N ARG A 183 -17.82 -0.27 7.90
CA ARG A 183 -18.50 -0.94 9.03
C ARG A 183 -17.63 -0.97 10.27
N ARG A 184 -16.34 -1.29 10.11
CA ARG A 184 -15.36 -1.30 11.19
C ARG A 184 -15.22 0.08 11.80
N GLU A 185 -14.89 1.07 10.97
CA GLU A 185 -14.66 2.45 11.40
C GLU A 185 -15.90 3.04 12.10
N VAL A 186 -17.10 2.92 11.52
CA VAL A 186 -18.33 3.48 12.14
C VAL A 186 -18.63 2.83 13.50
N ARG A 187 -18.34 1.53 13.66
CA ARG A 187 -18.49 0.86 14.95
C ARG A 187 -17.42 1.31 15.95
N GLU A 188 -16.18 1.45 15.50
CA GLU A 188 -15.05 1.86 16.34
C GLU A 188 -15.17 3.31 16.80
N GLU A 189 -15.52 4.23 15.90
CA GLU A 189 -15.59 5.67 16.12
C GLU A 189 -16.82 6.12 16.90
N ILE A 190 -18.00 5.57 16.57
CA ILE A 190 -19.29 6.05 17.11
C ILE A 190 -20.18 4.95 17.70
N GLY A 191 -19.72 3.69 17.72
CA GLY A 191 -20.44 2.59 18.37
C GLY A 191 -21.71 2.14 17.64
N LEU A 192 -21.86 2.48 16.35
CA LEU A 192 -23.04 2.14 15.56
C LEU A 192 -22.77 0.93 14.65
N ASP A 193 -23.62 -0.10 14.74
CA ASP A 193 -23.59 -1.21 13.79
C ASP A 193 -24.43 -0.89 12.54
N VAL A 194 -23.80 -0.95 11.36
CA VAL A 194 -24.45 -0.68 10.07
C VAL A 194 -24.52 -1.93 9.20
N GLU A 195 -25.74 -2.42 8.99
CA GLU A 195 -25.94 -3.74 8.37
C GLU A 195 -25.76 -3.75 6.86
N SER A 196 -26.08 -2.67 6.14
CA SER A 196 -26.10 -2.68 4.66
C SER A 196 -25.59 -1.38 4.03
N PRO A 197 -24.28 -1.04 4.15
CA PRO A 197 -23.71 0.13 3.48
C PRO A 197 -23.93 0.07 1.97
N ARG A 198 -24.50 1.10 1.35
CA ARG A 198 -24.68 1.14 -0.12
C ARG A 198 -23.75 2.17 -0.73
N LEU A 199 -22.96 1.78 -1.75
CA LEU A 199 -22.04 2.72 -2.38
C LEU A 199 -22.83 3.87 -3.02
N VAL A 200 -22.44 5.10 -2.71
CA VAL A 200 -23.01 6.33 -3.28
C VAL A 200 -22.09 6.85 -4.37
N THR A 201 -20.80 6.95 -4.07
CA THR A 201 -19.80 7.48 -5.01
C THR A 201 -18.38 7.08 -4.60
N VAL A 202 -17.46 7.24 -5.53
CA VAL A 202 -16.01 7.17 -5.30
C VAL A 202 -15.40 8.52 -5.69
N ASN A 203 -14.77 9.18 -4.72
CA ASN A 203 -14.11 10.46 -4.91
C ASN A 203 -12.59 10.29 -4.85
N TRP A 204 -11.86 10.81 -5.83
CA TRP A 204 -10.41 10.82 -5.80
C TRP A 204 -9.88 12.14 -5.22
N LEU A 205 -8.99 12.04 -4.24
CA LEU A 205 -8.30 13.17 -3.64
C LEU A 205 -6.86 13.23 -4.17
N PRO A 206 -6.40 14.37 -4.72
CA PRO A 206 -5.00 14.53 -5.10
C PRO A 206 -4.10 14.55 -3.85
N SER A 207 -2.80 14.36 -4.07
CA SER A 207 -1.79 14.53 -3.01
C SER A 207 -1.91 15.92 -2.37
N TRP A 208 -1.82 15.98 -1.04
CA TRP A 208 -1.92 17.23 -0.29
C TRP A 208 -0.97 17.25 0.90
N ARG A 209 -0.10 18.27 0.95
CA ARG A 209 1.02 18.35 1.90
C ARG A 209 1.89 17.08 1.84
N SER A 210 2.01 16.36 2.96
CA SER A 210 2.81 15.13 3.08
C SER A 210 1.98 13.87 2.82
N TRP A 211 0.71 14.01 2.45
CA TRP A 211 -0.14 12.88 2.10
C TRP A 211 -0.12 12.61 0.61
N ASP A 212 0.02 11.34 0.25
CA ASP A 212 -0.24 10.85 -1.10
C ASP A 212 -1.74 10.87 -1.42
N ASP A 213 -2.05 10.66 -2.69
CA ASP A 213 -3.40 10.64 -3.20
C ASP A 213 -4.23 9.47 -2.66
N ALA A 214 -5.56 9.61 -2.69
CA ALA A 214 -6.47 8.63 -2.10
C ALA A 214 -7.76 8.46 -2.91
N CYS A 215 -8.32 7.26 -2.87
CA CYS A 215 -9.69 6.98 -3.31
C CYS A 215 -10.61 6.90 -2.08
N VAL A 216 -11.64 7.74 -2.04
CA VAL A 216 -12.62 7.83 -0.96
C VAL A 216 -13.92 7.19 -1.41
N PHE A 217 -14.30 6.07 -0.82
CA PHE A 217 -15.57 5.41 -1.03
C PHE A 217 -16.59 5.96 -0.04
N VAL A 218 -17.72 6.46 -0.54
CA VAL A 218 -18.79 7.00 0.30
C VAL A 218 -19.96 6.05 0.29
N PHE A 219 -20.38 5.58 1.45
CA PHE A 219 -21.50 4.66 1.61
C PHE A 219 -22.69 5.33 2.29
N ASP A 220 -23.88 5.15 1.74
CA ASP A 220 -25.15 5.46 2.39
C ASP A 220 -25.38 4.45 3.51
N LEU A 221 -25.46 4.97 4.73
CA LEU A 221 -25.71 4.23 5.96
C LEU A 221 -27.14 4.42 6.47
N GLY A 222 -28.00 5.03 5.65
CA GLY A 222 -29.43 5.17 5.89
C GLY A 222 -29.84 6.48 6.53
N VAL A 223 -31.16 6.57 6.76
CA VAL A 223 -31.81 7.68 7.44
C VAL A 223 -32.13 7.24 8.87
N HIS A 224 -31.70 8.02 9.85
CA HIS A 224 -31.81 7.72 11.27
C HIS A 224 -32.60 8.80 11.99
N ASP A 225 -33.34 8.41 13.03
CA ASP A 225 -33.93 9.39 13.94
C ASP A 225 -32.79 10.24 14.57
N PRO A 226 -32.92 11.58 14.64
CA PRO A 226 -31.85 12.43 15.17
C PRO A 226 -31.38 12.02 16.58
N THR A 227 -32.25 11.42 17.40
CA THR A 227 -31.94 10.91 18.75
C THR A 227 -31.00 9.70 18.75
N VAL A 228 -30.61 9.16 17.59
CA VAL A 228 -29.56 8.13 17.51
C VAL A 228 -28.28 8.60 18.19
N THR A 229 -27.96 9.90 18.14
CA THR A 229 -26.77 10.49 18.76
C THR A 229 -26.71 10.29 20.27
N ASP A 230 -27.87 10.18 20.92
CA ASP A 230 -27.96 9.99 22.38
C ASP A 230 -27.51 8.58 22.82
N ARG A 231 -27.37 7.66 21.86
CA ARG A 231 -27.01 6.25 22.08
C ARG A 231 -25.66 5.88 21.48
N LEU A 232 -24.99 6.81 20.79
CA LEU A 232 -23.66 6.56 20.21
C LEU A 232 -22.62 6.45 21.33
N THR A 233 -21.65 5.59 21.11
CA THR A 233 -20.48 5.46 22.00
C THR A 233 -19.27 5.99 21.23
N LEU A 234 -18.87 7.21 21.56
CA LEU A 234 -17.78 7.89 20.84
C LEU A 234 -16.42 7.36 21.31
N GLN A 235 -15.52 7.16 20.36
CA GLN A 235 -14.11 6.89 20.60
C GLN A 235 -13.45 8.20 21.06
N PRO A 236 -13.09 8.35 22.35
CA PRO A 236 -12.77 9.67 22.92
C PRO A 236 -11.39 10.20 22.52
N THR A 237 -10.52 9.37 21.95
CA THR A 237 -9.20 9.82 21.46
C THR A 237 -9.28 10.39 20.06
N GLU A 238 -10.33 10.09 19.29
CA GLU A 238 -10.49 10.48 17.89
C GLU A 238 -11.68 11.41 17.68
N ILE A 239 -12.81 11.15 18.35
CA ILE A 239 -14.08 11.85 18.18
C ILE A 239 -14.42 12.63 19.45
N ALA A 240 -14.44 13.96 19.34
CA ALA A 240 -14.82 14.86 20.44
C ALA A 240 -16.34 15.00 20.58
N ALA A 241 -17.05 15.05 19.45
CA ALA A 241 -18.51 15.17 19.40
C ALA A 241 -19.05 14.76 18.02
N VAL A 242 -20.37 14.66 17.90
CA VAL A 242 -21.06 14.44 16.62
C VAL A 242 -22.16 15.48 16.44
N HIS A 243 -22.41 15.87 15.19
CA HIS A 243 -23.29 16.98 14.86
C HIS A 243 -24.13 16.65 13.63
N TRP A 244 -25.45 16.84 13.73
CA TRP A 244 -26.33 16.84 12.57
C TRP A 244 -26.23 18.17 11.84
N CYS A 245 -25.59 18.18 10.68
CA CYS A 245 -25.28 19.38 9.94
C CYS A 245 -26.16 19.53 8.69
N ASP A 246 -26.72 20.73 8.49
CA ASP A 246 -27.23 21.14 7.19
C ASP A 246 -26.08 21.53 6.22
N VAL A 247 -26.41 21.87 4.98
CA VAL A 247 -25.43 22.24 3.94
C VAL A 247 -24.57 23.45 4.35
N ALA A 248 -25.14 24.42 5.07
CA ALA A 248 -24.41 25.60 5.52
C ALA A 248 -23.44 25.27 6.66
N GLU A 249 -23.83 24.41 7.58
CA GLU A 249 -22.99 23.91 8.66
C GLU A 249 -21.84 23.04 8.12
N VAL A 250 -22.13 22.17 7.16
CA VAL A 250 -21.10 21.40 6.43
C VAL A 250 -20.08 22.35 5.79
N ALA A 251 -20.53 23.38 5.08
CA ALA A 251 -19.63 24.33 4.41
C ALA A 251 -18.76 25.13 5.38
N ARG A 252 -19.23 25.33 6.62
CA ARG A 252 -18.51 26.08 7.66
C ARG A 252 -17.46 25.24 8.38
N HIS A 253 -17.71 23.95 8.56
CA HIS A 253 -16.92 23.10 9.46
C HIS A 253 -16.11 22.01 8.77
N ALA A 254 -16.58 21.51 7.61
CA ALA A 254 -15.89 20.45 6.91
C ALA A 254 -14.75 20.99 6.03
N ALA A 255 -13.79 20.14 5.73
CA ALA A 255 -12.77 20.45 4.73
C ALA A 255 -13.44 20.79 3.38
N ALA A 256 -12.88 21.74 2.63
CA ALA A 256 -13.49 22.22 1.39
C ALA A 256 -13.78 21.11 0.36
N ALA A 257 -13.00 20.02 0.35
CA ALA A 257 -13.27 18.85 -0.47
C ALA A 257 -14.54 18.10 -0.04
N THR A 258 -14.69 17.82 1.26
CA THR A 258 -15.87 17.18 1.84
C THR A 258 -17.11 18.04 1.67
N ALA A 259 -17.00 19.36 1.87
CA ALA A 259 -18.13 20.28 1.65
C ALA A 259 -18.63 20.27 0.20
N ARG A 260 -17.72 20.34 -0.78
CA ARG A 260 -18.09 20.24 -2.21
C ARG A 260 -18.74 18.91 -2.56
N LEU A 261 -18.20 17.80 -2.03
CA LEU A 261 -18.74 16.46 -2.21
C LEU A 261 -20.17 16.38 -1.67
N LEU A 262 -20.39 16.79 -0.42
CA LEU A 262 -21.71 16.71 0.21
C LEU A 262 -22.75 17.63 -0.44
N ALA A 263 -22.33 18.83 -0.87
CA ALA A 263 -23.20 19.71 -1.66
C ALA A 263 -23.61 19.08 -2.99
N TYR A 264 -22.69 18.39 -3.67
CA TYR A 264 -23.00 17.64 -4.89
C TYR A 264 -23.95 16.46 -4.62
N LEU A 265 -23.71 15.70 -3.56
CA LEU A 265 -24.57 14.56 -3.18
C LEU A 265 -25.99 14.99 -2.78
N ALA A 266 -26.18 16.19 -2.22
CA ALA A 266 -27.50 16.72 -1.86
C ALA A 266 -28.39 17.01 -3.09
N GLU A 267 -27.77 17.36 -4.22
CA GLU A 267 -28.46 17.71 -5.48
C GLU A 267 -28.63 16.51 -6.42
N LEU A 268 -28.01 15.36 -6.11
CA LEU A 268 -28.11 14.17 -6.96
C LEU A 268 -29.49 13.53 -6.83
N PRO A 269 -30.18 13.23 -7.96
CA PRO A 269 -31.35 12.36 -7.95
C PRO A 269 -30.99 11.00 -7.32
N ALA A 270 -31.97 10.31 -6.72
CA ALA A 270 -31.73 8.97 -6.21
C ALA A 270 -31.18 8.05 -7.33
N GLY A 271 -29.96 7.53 -7.13
CA GLY A 271 -29.25 6.65 -8.06
C GLY A 271 -28.07 7.33 -8.78
N SER A 272 -26.88 6.73 -8.72
CA SER A 272 -25.71 7.14 -9.51
C SER A 272 -24.85 5.93 -9.83
N PRO A 273 -24.90 5.39 -11.07
CA PRO A 273 -24.32 4.08 -11.34
C PRO A 273 -22.82 4.19 -11.42
N TYR A 274 -22.16 3.70 -10.37
CA TYR A 274 -20.76 3.37 -10.45
C TYR A 274 -20.63 2.09 -11.29
N LEU A 275 -19.60 1.95 -12.12
CA LEU A 275 -19.39 0.73 -12.91
C LEU A 275 -17.98 0.22 -12.64
N GLU A 276 -17.84 -1.06 -12.35
CA GLU A 276 -16.55 -1.73 -12.20
C GLU A 276 -16.53 -3.03 -13.01
N GLY A 277 -15.43 -3.28 -13.72
CA GLY A 277 -15.26 -4.53 -14.48
C GLY A 277 -16.25 -4.76 -15.62
N GLY A 278 -17.05 -3.75 -16.01
CA GLY A 278 -18.04 -3.85 -17.10
C GLY A 278 -19.49 -4.15 -16.68
N ALA A 279 -19.80 -4.11 -15.37
CA ALA A 279 -21.17 -4.24 -14.86
C ALA A 279 -21.68 -2.93 -14.25
N ASP A 280 -22.99 -2.72 -14.35
CA ASP A 280 -23.68 -1.56 -13.82
C ASP A 280 -23.96 -1.68 -12.32
N VAL A 281 -23.40 -0.76 -11.52
CA VAL A 281 -23.64 -0.73 -10.07
C VAL A 281 -24.62 0.34 -9.59
N THR A 282 -25.39 1.02 -10.46
CA THR A 282 -26.74 1.53 -10.06
C THR A 282 -27.92 1.39 -11.07
N GLY A 283 -27.84 0.51 -12.06
CA GLY A 283 -28.94 -0.37 -12.55
C GLY A 283 -29.94 0.19 -13.57
N PRO A 284 -30.96 -0.61 -14.01
CA PRO A 284 -31.04 -2.08 -14.07
C PRO A 284 -30.20 -2.73 -15.19
#